data_AF-A0A7C2A9T3-F1
#
_entry.id   AF-A0A7C2A9T3-F1
#
_cell.length_a   1.000
_cell.length_b   1.000
_cell.length_c   1.000
_cell.angle_alpha   90.00
_cell.angle_beta   90.00
_cell.angle_gamma   90.00
#
_symmetry.space_group_name_H-M   'P 1'
#
loop_
_entity.id
_entity.type
_entity.pdbx_description
1 polymer ?
#
loop_
_entity_poly.entity_id
_entity_poly.type
_entity_poly.pdbx_seq_one_letter_code
_entity_poly.pdbx_strand_id
1 'polypeptide(L)' 'MKKKKFLPETHPHLCAEWDFEKNSKLWLESVTHGSEKKVWWICSKKECSHSWKTLIFNRTGKKPSGC' A
#
# COMPACT_ATOMS: atom_id res chain seq x y z
N MET A 1 -14.75 -21.44 5.62
CA MET A 1 -14.70 -19.97 5.43
C MET A 1 -13.28 -19.58 5.01
N LYS A 2 -13.08 -18.80 3.94
CA LYS A 2 -11.74 -18.31 3.56
C LYS A 2 -11.35 -17.14 4.47
N LYS A 3 -10.21 -17.22 5.16
CA LYS A 3 -9.66 -16.08 5.93
C LYS A 3 -9.21 -14.99 4.96
N LYS A 4 -9.60 -13.75 5.23
CA LYS A 4 -9.14 -12.58 4.47
C LYS A 4 -7.73 -12.23 4.96
N LYS A 5 -6.75 -12.18 4.06
CA LYS A 5 -5.38 -11.76 4.39
C LYS A 5 -5.22 -10.28 4.08
N PHE A 6 -4.72 -9.52 5.04
CA PHE A 6 -4.52 -8.08 4.89
C PHE A 6 -3.20 -7.76 4.19
N LEU A 7 -2.99 -6.48 3.91
CA LEU A 7 -1.85 -6.01 3.13
C LEU A 7 -0.51 -6.35 3.80
N PRO A 8 -0.30 -6.19 5.12
CA PRO A 8 0.94 -6.59 5.79
C PRO A 8 1.25 -8.10 5.67
N GLU A 9 0.21 -8.94 5.68
CA GLU A 9 0.38 -10.39 5.61
C GLU A 9 0.75 -10.88 4.21
N THR A 10 0.32 -10.16 3.18
CA THR A 10 0.52 -10.57 1.78
C THR A 10 1.67 -9.84 1.10
N HIS A 11 1.94 -8.60 1.50
CA HIS A 11 2.93 -7.70 0.91
C HIS A 11 3.65 -6.88 2.01
N PRO A 12 4.40 -7.52 2.92
CA PRO A 12 5.03 -6.83 4.06
C PRO A 12 6.02 -5.72 3.63
N HIS A 13 6.67 -5.87 2.47
CA HIS A 13 7.59 -4.86 1.94
C HIS A 13 6.90 -3.52 1.62
N LEU A 14 5.59 -3.54 1.32
CA LEU A 14 4.83 -2.32 1.03
C LEU A 14 4.49 -1.52 2.29
N CYS A 15 4.61 -2.09 3.49
CA CYS A 15 4.40 -1.34 4.73
C CYS A 15 5.42 -0.20 4.88
N ALA A 16 6.64 -0.38 4.36
CA ALA A 16 7.68 0.65 4.35
C ALA A 16 7.38 1.80 3.38
N GLU A 17 6.50 1.58 2.40
CA GLU A 17 6.08 2.58 1.42
C GLU A 17 4.77 3.27 1.82
N TRP A 18 4.15 2.95 2.96
CA TRP A 18 2.88 3.52 3.34
C TRP A 18 3.04 4.92 3.95
N ASP A 19 2.30 5.89 3.42
CA ASP A 19 2.25 7.24 3.98
C ASP A 19 1.26 7.28 5.17
N PHE A 20 1.74 7.11 6.40
CA PHE A 20 0.90 7.09 7.60
C PHE A 20 0.21 8.43 7.88
N GLU A 21 0.85 9.54 7.52
CA GLU A 21 0.30 10.88 7.71
C GLU A 21 -0.88 11.12 6.78
N LYS A 22 -0.68 10.88 5.47
CA LYS A 22 -1.73 11.12 4.46
C LYS A 22 -2.82 10.04 4.45
N ASN A 23 -2.56 8.86 5.00
CA ASN A 23 -3.54 7.79 5.15
C ASN A 23 -4.07 7.66 6.60
N SER A 24 -4.04 8.73 7.41
CA SER A 24 -4.41 8.72 8.84
C SER A 24 -5.75 8.07 9.22
N LYS A 25 -6.70 7.93 8.27
CA LYS A 25 -8.00 7.27 8.47
C LYS A 25 -8.04 5.80 8.03
N LEU A 26 -6.90 5.25 7.59
CA LEU A 26 -6.79 3.91 7.02
C LEU A 26 -5.58 3.18 7.59
N TRP A 27 -5.85 2.01 8.16
CA TRP A 27 -4.83 1.12 8.70
C TRP A 27 -4.47 0.03 7.68
N LEU A 28 -3.19 -0.33 7.61
CA LEU A 28 -2.70 -1.40 6.72
C LEU A 28 -3.41 -2.74 7.00
N GLU A 29 -3.73 -3.01 8.26
CA GLU A 29 -4.43 -4.21 8.73
C GLU A 29 -5.95 -4.19 8.46
N SER A 30 -6.46 -3.13 7.84
CA SER A 30 -7.88 -2.99 7.45
C SER A 30 -8.11 -3.13 5.94
N VAL A 31 -7.02 -3.33 5.18
CA VAL A 31 -7.05 -3.34 3.71
C VAL A 31 -6.39 -4.61 3.16
N THR A 32 -6.92 -5.10 2.05
CA THR A 32 -6.38 -6.26 1.34
C THR A 32 -5.65 -5.85 0.08
N HIS A 33 -4.77 -6.71 -0.44
CA HIS A 33 -4.07 -6.45 -1.71
C HIS A 33 -5.03 -6.13 -2.88
N GLY A 34 -6.17 -6.82 -2.98
CA GLY A 34 -7.19 -6.55 -4.02
C GLY A 34 -8.08 -5.33 -3.76
N SER A 35 -7.73 -4.42 -2.85
CA SER A 35 -8.60 -3.28 -2.51
C SER A 35 -8.53 -2.17 -3.57
N GLU A 36 -9.70 -1.63 -3.92
CA GLU A 36 -9.85 -0.43 -4.76
C GLU A 36 -9.75 0.88 -3.96
N LYS A 37 -9.28 0.84 -2.72
CA LYS A 37 -8.99 2.06 -1.96
C LYS A 37 -7.79 2.77 -2.58
N LYS A 38 -7.92 4.08 -2.79
CA LYS A 38 -6.84 4.95 -3.27
C LYS A 38 -6.07 5.52 -2.09
N VAL A 39 -4.81 5.16 -1.94
CA VAL A 39 -3.96 5.49 -0.80
C VAL A 39 -2.68 6.15 -1.25
N TRP A 40 -2.04 6.86 -0.33
CA TRP A 40 -0.75 7.50 -0.55
C TRP A 40 0.39 6.54 -0.24
N TRP A 41 1.36 6.52 -1.14
CA TRP A 41 2.60 5.79 -1.01
C TRP A 41 3.76 6.78 -0.99
N ILE A 42 4.81 6.44 -0.27
CA ILE A 42 6.10 7.11 -0.25
C ILE A 42 7.14 6.19 -0.88
N CYS A 43 8.14 6.80 -1.52
CA CYS A 43 9.25 6.08 -2.10
C CYS A 43 10.07 5.42 -0.98
N SER A 44 10.34 4.13 -1.08
CA SER A 44 11.12 3.40 -0.08
C SER A 44 12.62 3.76 -0.07
N LYS A 45 13.10 4.50 -1.08
CA LYS A 45 14.48 4.95 -1.18
C LYS A 45 14.69 6.21 -0.34
N LYS A 46 15.74 6.22 0.50
CA LYS A 46 16.06 7.34 1.39
C LYS A 46 16.27 8.68 0.67
N GLU A 47 16.91 8.63 -0.49
CA GLU A 47 17.20 9.82 -1.33
C GLU A 47 16.02 10.24 -2.21
N CYS A 48 14.82 9.72 -1.96
CA CYS A 48 13.65 9.88 -2.81
C CYS A 48 12.48 10.39 -1.97
N SER A 49 12.18 11.68 -2.09
CA SER A 49 11.06 12.33 -1.37
C SER A 49 9.72 12.22 -2.10
N HIS A 50 9.63 11.36 -3.12
CA HIS A 50 8.43 11.25 -3.93
C HIS A 50 7.32 10.52 -3.15
N SER A 51 6.15 11.17 -3.07
CA SER A 51 4.90 10.55 -2.64
C SER A 51 3.89 10.54 -3.80
N TRP A 52 3.21 9.43 -4.01
CA TRP A 52 2.20 9.30 -5.07
C TRP A 52 0.93 8.62 -4.57
N LYS A 53 -0.17 8.80 -5.30
CA LYS A 53 -1.49 8.25 -4.92
C LYS A 53 -1.98 7.26 -5.96
N THR A 54 -2.18 6.01 -5.57
CA THR A 54 -2.71 4.94 -6.47
C THR A 54 -3.62 3.97 -5.72
N LEU A 55 -4.31 3.10 -6.46
CA LEU A 55 -5.16 2.04 -5.89
C LEU A 55 -4.28 0.94 -5.29
N ILE A 56 -4.69 0.33 -4.18
CA ILE A 56 -3.91 -0.75 -3.54
C ILE A 56 -3.73 -1.93 -4.51
N PHE A 57 -4.76 -2.32 -5.26
CA PHE A 57 -4.63 -3.38 -6.25
C PHE A 57 -3.68 -3.04 -7.41
N ASN A 58 -3.52 -1.75 -7.76
CA ASN A 58 -2.54 -1.32 -8.75
C ASN A 58 -1.10 -1.41 -8.22
N ARG A 59 -0.87 -1.26 -6.91
CA ARG A 59 0.46 -1.42 -6.29
C ARG A 59 0.82 -2.89 -6.04
N THR A 60 -0.18 -3.75 -5.80
CA THR A 60 0.02 -5.18 -5.44
C THR A 60 -0.29 -6.17 -6.57
N GLY A 61 -0.79 -5.68 -7.71
CA GLY A 61 -1.16 -6.51 -8.85
C GLY A 61 0.05 -7.06 -9.61
N LYS A 62 -0.22 -7.82 -10.69
CA LYS A 62 0.81 -8.47 -11.53
C LYS A 62 1.81 -7.49 -12.17
N LYS A 63 1.40 -6.22 -12.34
CA LYS A 63 2.23 -5.12 -12.86
C LYS A 63 2.16 -3.96 -11.87
N PRO A 64 2.99 -3.98 -10.81
CA PRO A 64 2.86 -3.02 -9.71
C PRO A 64 3.27 -1.61 -10.16
N SER A 65 2.36 -0.65 -10.03
CA SER A 65 2.69 0.79 -10.15
C SER A 65 3.62 1.21 -9.01
N GLY A 66 4.61 2.08 -9.22
CA GLY A 66 5.56 2.50 -8.17
C GLY A 66 6.31 3.78 -8.53
N CYS A 67 7.19 4.23 -7.64
CA CYS A 67 8.15 5.30 -7.89
C CYS A 67 9.39 4.79 -8.64
#